data_AF-E5VNH9-F1
#
_entry.id   AF-E5VNH9-F1
#
_cell.length_a   1.000
_cell.length_b   1.000
_cell.length_c   1.000
_cell.angle_alpha   90.00
_cell.angle_beta   90.00
_cell.angle_gamma   90.00
#
_symmetry.space_group_name_H-M   'P 1'
#
loop_
_entity.id
_entity.type
_entity.pdbx_description
1 polymer ?
#
loop_
_entity_poly.entity_id
_entity_poly.type
_entity_poly.pdbx_seq_one_letter_code
_entity_poly.pdbx_strand_id
1 'polypeptide(L)'
;MARDYMKRINALRENYMSHRVEMDILDAYYVTQGFKETEGQPWQIQKATGMKKVYENKPIFIQDNELLVGGVAFKPRAGILNPDSACSVIEKELDTISTRKYDPFYLSDENKNYSWKK
;
A
#
# COMPACT_ATOMS: atom_id res chain seq x y z
N MET A 1 22.15 -10.41 30.49
CA MET A 1 22.61 -9.87 29.18
C MET A 1 21.54 -10.16 28.14
N ALA A 2 21.17 -9.19 27.30
CA ALA A 2 20.28 -9.47 26.17
C ALA A 2 20.96 -10.47 25.21
N ARG A 3 20.24 -11.49 24.77
CA ARG A 3 20.74 -12.47 23.80
C ARG A 3 21.08 -11.76 22.49
N ASP A 4 22.15 -12.16 21.81
CA ASP A 4 22.67 -11.42 20.64
C ASP A 4 21.62 -11.22 19.52
N TYR A 5 20.77 -12.22 19.28
CA TYR A 5 19.67 -12.10 18.31
C TYR A 5 18.65 -10.99 18.64
N MET A 6 18.53 -10.60 19.92
CA MET A 6 17.62 -9.52 20.33
C MET A 6 18.07 -8.16 19.80
N LYS A 7 19.37 -7.96 19.52
CA LYS A 7 19.85 -6.71 18.91
C LYS A 7 19.19 -6.48 17.55
N ARG A 8 19.18 -7.52 16.71
CA ARG A 8 18.51 -7.49 15.39
C ARG A 8 17.01 -7.23 15.51
N ILE A 9 16.33 -7.94 16.42
CA ILE A 9 14.88 -7.79 16.62
C ILE A 9 14.54 -6.38 17.12
N ASN A 10 15.33 -5.83 18.03
CA ASN A 10 15.11 -4.49 18.54
C ASN A 10 15.33 -3.44 17.44
N ALA A 11 16.39 -3.56 16.63
CA ALA A 11 16.62 -2.68 15.48
C ALA A 11 15.44 -2.73 14.48
N LEU A 12 14.92 -3.93 14.16
CA LEU A 12 13.73 -4.07 13.31
C LEU A 12 12.50 -3.39 13.92
N ARG A 13 12.28 -3.54 15.23
CA ARG A 13 11.16 -2.91 15.93
C ARG A 13 11.28 -1.39 15.94
N GLU A 14 12.46 -0.86 16.24
CA GLU A 14 12.74 0.58 16.24
C GLU A 14 12.51 1.18 14.86
N ASN A 15 13.03 0.52 13.81
CA ASN A 15 12.78 0.91 12.43
C ASN A 15 11.29 0.85 12.08
N TYR A 16 10.56 -0.22 12.42
CA TYR A 16 9.12 -0.27 12.16
C TYR A 16 8.35 0.88 12.85
N MET A 17 8.70 1.18 14.10
CA MET A 17 8.03 2.22 14.89
C MET A 17 8.40 3.65 14.47
N SER A 18 9.55 3.85 13.81
CA SER A 18 9.95 5.17 13.29
C SER A 18 9.10 5.61 12.09
N HIS A 19 8.41 4.67 11.42
CA HIS A 19 7.56 4.97 10.28
C HIS A 19 6.19 5.51 10.70
N ARG A 20 5.74 6.56 10.00
CA ARG A 20 4.36 7.06 10.06
C ARG A 20 3.42 6.10 9.32
N VAL A 21 2.19 5.99 9.81
CA VAL A 21 1.11 5.31 9.08
C VAL A 21 0.70 6.13 7.86
N GLU A 22 0.75 5.53 6.68
CA GLU A 22 0.48 6.18 5.39
C GLU A 22 -0.39 5.31 4.50
N MET A 23 -1.00 5.93 3.48
CA MET A 23 -1.76 5.23 2.46
C MET A 23 -0.91 5.00 1.22
N ASP A 24 -0.82 3.76 0.78
CA ASP A 24 -0.23 3.31 -0.48
C ASP A 24 -1.29 3.28 -1.59
N ILE A 25 -1.10 4.11 -2.60
CA ILE A 25 -1.99 4.21 -3.77
C ILE A 25 -1.52 3.41 -4.99
N LEU A 26 -0.32 2.82 -4.95
CA LEU A 26 0.28 2.17 -6.12
C LEU A 26 -0.54 0.96 -6.57
N ASP A 27 -1.11 0.23 -5.61
CA ASP A 27 -1.96 -0.92 -5.92
C ASP A 27 -3.22 -0.47 -6.66
N ALA A 28 -3.89 0.56 -6.13
CA ALA A 28 -5.04 1.16 -6.80
C ALA A 28 -4.71 1.67 -8.21
N TYR A 29 -3.55 2.31 -8.36
CA TYR A 29 -3.08 2.81 -9.64
C TYR A 29 -2.89 1.67 -10.65
N TYR A 30 -2.09 0.64 -10.34
CA TYR A 30 -1.77 -0.43 -11.28
C TYR A 30 -2.96 -1.36 -11.56
N VAL A 31 -3.77 -1.68 -10.56
CA VAL A 31 -5.01 -2.46 -10.76
C VAL A 31 -5.93 -1.73 -11.74
N THR A 32 -6.11 -0.42 -11.58
CA THR A 32 -6.93 0.40 -12.48
C THR A 32 -6.40 0.35 -13.91
N GLN A 33 -5.08 0.44 -14.12
CA GLN A 33 -4.50 0.33 -15.46
C GLN A 33 -4.77 -1.05 -16.09
N GLY A 34 -4.59 -2.14 -15.35
CA GLY A 34 -4.86 -3.49 -15.88
C GLY A 34 -6.33 -3.72 -16.20
N PHE A 35 -7.25 -3.14 -15.42
CA PHE A 35 -8.68 -3.19 -15.70
C PHE A 35 -9.05 -2.40 -16.97
N LYS A 36 -8.48 -1.20 -17.14
CA LYS A 36 -8.66 -0.39 -18.37
C LYS A 36 -8.18 -1.13 -19.62
N GLU A 37 -7.07 -1.85 -19.53
CA GLU A 37 -6.52 -2.63 -20.67
C GLU A 37 -7.35 -3.85 -21.06
N THR A 38 -8.18 -4.35 -20.14
CA THR A 38 -8.95 -5.58 -20.32
C THR A 38 -10.46 -5.32 -20.20
N GLU A 39 -10.87 -4.07 -20.39
CA GLU A 39 -12.28 -3.67 -20.34
C GLU A 39 -13.11 -4.50 -21.33
N GLY A 40 -14.26 -5.01 -20.85
CA GLY A 40 -15.14 -5.89 -21.62
C GLY A 40 -14.75 -7.38 -21.61
N GLN A 41 -13.59 -7.76 -21.08
CA GLN A 41 -13.23 -9.16 -20.89
C GLN A 41 -13.88 -9.76 -19.63
N PRO A 42 -13.89 -11.09 -19.45
CA PRO A 42 -14.39 -11.71 -18.22
C PRO A 42 -13.67 -11.18 -16.98
N TRP A 43 -14.42 -11.04 -15.88
CA TRP A 43 -13.92 -10.50 -14.60
C TRP A 43 -12.61 -11.15 -14.12
N GLN A 44 -12.50 -12.47 -14.29
CA GLN A 44 -11.31 -13.24 -13.88
C GLN A 44 -10.06 -12.79 -14.62
N ILE A 45 -10.20 -12.45 -15.91
CA ILE A 45 -9.08 -11.96 -16.73
C ILE A 45 -8.72 -10.53 -16.33
N GLN A 46 -9.72 -9.68 -16.09
CA GLN A 46 -9.48 -8.31 -15.61
C GLN A 46 -8.74 -8.33 -14.27
N LYS A 47 -9.20 -9.13 -13.31
CA LYS A 47 -8.57 -9.24 -11.99
C LYS A 47 -7.16 -9.83 -12.08
N ALA A 48 -6.97 -10.90 -12.86
CA ALA A 48 -5.65 -11.50 -13.06
C ALA A 48 -4.67 -10.51 -13.70
N THR A 49 -5.11 -9.74 -14.70
CA THR A 49 -4.28 -8.75 -15.38
C THR A 49 -3.94 -7.57 -14.47
N GLY A 50 -4.93 -7.05 -13.72
CA GLY A 50 -4.70 -6.02 -12.72
C GLY A 50 -3.66 -6.43 -11.68
N MET A 51 -3.81 -7.62 -11.07
CA MET A 51 -2.86 -8.12 -10.07
C MET A 51 -1.48 -8.40 -10.66
N LYS A 52 -1.40 -8.96 -11.88
CA LYS A 52 -0.13 -9.17 -12.58
C LYS A 52 0.64 -7.84 -12.71
N LYS A 53 -0.07 -6.78 -13.11
CA LYS A 53 0.53 -5.46 -13.31
C LYS A 53 1.05 -4.85 -12.02
N VAL A 54 0.34 -5.04 -10.91
CA VAL A 54 0.86 -4.67 -9.58
C VAL A 54 2.18 -5.37 -9.31
N TYR A 55 2.23 -6.71 -9.45
CA TYR A 55 3.42 -7.48 -9.13
C TYR A 55 4.62 -7.17 -10.03
N GLU A 56 4.38 -6.79 -11.29
CA GLU A 56 5.45 -6.41 -12.22
C GLU A 56 6.03 -5.01 -11.97
N ASN A 57 5.26 -4.10 -11.36
CA ASN A 57 5.62 -2.67 -11.29
C ASN A 57 5.80 -2.13 -9.88
N LYS A 58 5.18 -2.73 -8.86
CA LYS A 58 5.24 -2.24 -7.49
C LYS A 58 6.67 -2.36 -6.94
N PRO A 59 7.25 -1.30 -6.36
CA PRO A 59 8.62 -1.32 -5.87
C PRO A 59 8.77 -2.32 -4.73
N ILE A 60 9.85 -3.10 -4.80
CA ILE A 60 10.26 -4.04 -3.76
C ILE A 60 11.39 -3.39 -2.97
N PHE A 61 11.28 -3.43 -1.64
CA PHE A 61 12.35 -3.01 -0.75
C PHE A 61 12.73 -4.16 0.19
N ILE A 62 13.98 -4.17 0.61
CA ILE A 62 14.52 -5.04 1.65
C ILE A 62 15.17 -4.10 2.66
N GLN A 63 14.79 -4.21 3.93
CA GLN A 63 15.27 -3.32 4.98
C GLN A 63 16.49 -3.89 5.68
N ASP A 64 17.25 -3.00 6.32
CA ASP A 64 18.35 -3.41 7.17
C ASP A 64 17.85 -4.38 8.26
N ASN A 65 18.65 -5.41 8.53
CA ASN A 65 18.39 -6.43 9.55
C ASN A 65 17.26 -7.43 9.23
N GLU A 66 16.64 -7.37 8.05
CA GLU A 66 15.65 -8.36 7.63
C GLU A 66 16.29 -9.72 7.29
N LEU A 67 15.60 -10.80 7.70
CA LEU A 67 15.87 -12.16 7.24
C LEU A 67 14.68 -12.72 6.44
N LEU A 68 13.48 -12.38 6.88
CA LEU A 68 12.25 -12.55 6.14
C LEU A 68 11.95 -11.21 5.48
N VAL A 69 11.95 -11.19 4.17
CA VAL A 69 11.84 -9.97 3.36
C VAL A 69 10.51 -9.91 2.65
N GLY A 70 10.16 -8.71 2.20
CA GLY A 70 8.94 -8.45 1.44
C GLY A 70 7.92 -7.69 2.26
N GLY A 71 7.45 -6.58 1.70
CA GLY A 71 6.34 -5.79 2.19
C GLY A 71 5.25 -5.74 1.13
N VAL A 72 3.99 -5.73 1.57
CA VAL A 72 2.85 -5.64 0.65
C VAL A 72 2.65 -4.21 0.13
N ALA A 73 3.11 -3.20 0.87
CA ALA A 73 3.01 -1.78 0.53
C ALA A 73 4.38 -1.20 0.10
N PHE A 74 4.45 0.08 -0.30
CA PHE A 74 5.73 0.72 -0.66
C PHE A 74 6.71 0.92 0.50
N LYS A 75 6.26 0.81 1.76
CA LYS A 75 7.08 0.93 2.97
C LYS A 75 6.41 0.31 4.21
N PRO A 76 7.13 0.14 5.34
CA PRO A 76 6.51 -0.27 6.60
C PRO A 76 5.40 0.66 7.05
N ARG A 77 4.36 0.08 7.67
CA ARG A 77 3.19 0.80 8.20
C ARG A 77 2.37 1.57 7.16
N ALA A 78 2.58 1.34 5.87
CA ALA A 78 1.67 1.80 4.84
C ALA A 78 0.52 0.80 4.64
N GLY A 79 -0.72 1.31 4.61
CA GLY A 79 -1.92 0.55 4.26
C GLY A 79 -2.20 0.63 2.76
N ILE A 80 -2.60 -0.47 2.15
CA ILE A 80 -2.82 -0.54 0.70
C ILE A 80 -4.25 -0.17 0.35
N LEU A 81 -4.40 0.71 -0.63
CA LEU A 81 -5.68 1.03 -1.21
C LEU A 81 -6.07 0.00 -2.28
N ASN A 82 -7.15 -0.75 -2.00
CA ASN A 82 -7.74 -1.72 -2.93
C ASN A 82 -9.04 -1.18 -3.53
N PRO A 83 -9.02 -0.58 -4.73
CA PRO A 83 -10.16 0.16 -5.27
C PRO A 83 -11.32 -0.76 -5.67
N ASP A 84 -11.06 -2.02 -5.98
CA ASP A 84 -12.07 -2.99 -6.40
C ASP A 84 -12.85 -3.62 -5.24
N SER A 85 -12.43 -3.39 -3.99
CA SER A 85 -13.07 -3.95 -2.79
C SER A 85 -13.70 -2.90 -1.88
N ALA A 86 -13.14 -1.68 -1.79
CA ALA A 86 -13.53 -0.71 -0.78
C ALA A 86 -13.46 0.78 -1.23
N CYS A 87 -13.66 1.06 -2.52
CA CYS A 87 -13.55 2.43 -3.06
C CYS A 87 -14.48 3.45 -2.39
N SER A 88 -15.71 3.07 -2.05
CA SER A 88 -16.75 3.99 -1.57
C SER A 88 -16.49 4.57 -0.18
N VAL A 89 -15.69 3.89 0.66
CA VAL A 89 -15.30 4.40 1.97
C VAL A 89 -14.23 5.49 1.80
N ILE A 90 -13.23 5.21 0.95
CA ILE A 90 -12.10 6.11 0.73
C ILE A 90 -12.54 7.35 -0.04
N GLU A 91 -13.51 7.22 -0.96
CA GLU A 91 -14.13 8.36 -1.64
C GLU A 91 -14.73 9.36 -0.64
N LYS A 92 -15.44 8.88 0.39
CA LYS A 92 -16.10 9.72 1.40
C LYS A 92 -15.12 10.31 2.42
N GLU A 93 -14.00 9.64 2.65
CA GLU A 93 -13.00 10.03 3.66
C GLU A 93 -11.76 10.66 3.03
N LEU A 94 -11.74 10.96 1.74
CA LEU A 94 -10.52 11.39 1.04
C LEU A 94 -9.81 12.57 1.72
N ASP A 95 -10.59 13.54 2.21
CA ASP A 95 -10.09 14.74 2.87
C ASP A 95 -9.92 14.59 4.38
N THR A 96 -10.56 13.58 5.00
CA THR A 96 -10.63 13.42 6.45
C THR A 96 -9.83 12.23 6.99
N ILE A 97 -9.43 11.29 6.13
CA ILE A 97 -8.75 10.04 6.52
C ILE A 97 -7.41 10.28 7.23
N SER A 98 -6.74 11.40 6.90
CA SER A 98 -5.48 11.79 7.54
C SER A 98 -5.63 12.38 8.94
N THR A 99 -6.84 12.79 9.32
CA THR A 99 -7.12 13.52 10.58
C THR A 99 -8.24 12.90 11.41
N ARG A 100 -8.83 11.79 10.95
CA ARG A 100 -9.90 11.09 11.67
C ARG A 100 -9.42 10.61 13.05
N LYS A 101 -10.37 10.52 13.97
CA LYS A 101 -10.12 10.26 15.40
C LYS A 101 -9.35 8.96 15.67
N TYR A 102 -9.60 7.92 14.88
CA TYR A 102 -9.02 6.60 15.07
C TYR A 102 -8.33 6.14 13.78
N ASP A 103 -7.14 5.57 13.94
CA ASP A 103 -6.31 5.04 12.85
C ASP A 103 -6.21 5.99 11.64
N PRO A 104 -5.63 7.20 11.81
CA PRO A 104 -5.43 8.10 10.70
C PRO A 104 -4.39 7.52 9.73
N PHE A 105 -4.74 7.48 8.45
CA PHE A 105 -3.80 7.14 7.37
C PHE A 105 -3.44 8.42 6.65
N TYR A 106 -2.16 8.79 6.71
CA TYR A 106 -1.72 9.96 5.96
C TYR A 106 -1.77 9.69 4.46
N LEU A 107 -2.46 10.58 3.75
CA LEU A 107 -2.60 10.57 2.31
C LEU A 107 -2.20 11.96 1.80
N SER A 108 -1.12 12.03 1.04
CA SER A 108 -0.63 13.30 0.46
C SER A 108 -1.63 13.84 -0.56
N ASP A 109 -1.64 15.16 -0.75
CA ASP A 109 -2.53 15.80 -1.73
C ASP A 109 -2.19 15.39 -3.18
N GLU A 110 -0.92 15.07 -3.46
CA GLU A 110 -0.51 14.45 -4.71
C GLU A 110 -1.22 13.10 -4.91
N ASN A 111 -1.19 12.22 -3.91
CA ASN A 111 -1.80 10.90 -3.99
C ASN A 111 -3.33 10.96 -4.05
N LYS A 112 -3.97 11.96 -3.42
CA LYS A 112 -5.40 12.23 -3.62
C LYS A 112 -5.70 12.49 -5.10
N ASN A 113 -4.90 13.32 -5.75
CA ASN A 113 -5.12 13.68 -7.15
C ASN A 113 -4.89 12.52 -8.14
N TYR A 114 -3.98 11.60 -7.84
CA TYR A 114 -3.72 10.43 -8.70
C TYR A 114 -4.84 9.40 -8.68
N SER A 115 -5.52 9.20 -7.56
CA SER A 115 -6.55 8.16 -7.42
C SER A 115 -7.91 8.51 -8.07
N TRP A 116 -8.17 9.79 -8.34
CA TRP A 116 -9.53 10.27 -8.69
C TRP A 116 -9.61 11.09 -9.98
N LYS A 117 -8.49 11.33 -10.67
CA LYS A 117 -8.54 11.87 -12.03
C LYS A 117 -9.04 10.80 -12.99
N LYS A 118 -10.32 10.91 -13.34
CA LYS A 118 -10.94 10.20 -14.48
C LYS A 118 -10.12 10.44 -15.75
#